data_AF-A0A7S4MX49-F1
#
_entry.id   AF-A0A7S4MX49-F1
#
_cell.length_a   1.000
_cell.length_b   1.000
_cell.length_c   1.000
_cell.angle_alpha   90.00
_cell.angle_beta   90.00
_cell.angle_gamma   90.00
#
_symmetry.space_group_name_H-M   'P 1'
#
loop_
_entity.id
_entity.type
_entity.pdbx_description
1 polymer ?
#
loop_
_entity_poly.entity_id
_entity_poly.type
_entity_poly.pdbx_seq_one_letter_code
_entity_poly.pdbx_strand_id
1 'polypeptide(L)'
;AELNQLGSFRAFGLSLMAVTMLLAVGFAAWTFTKRTKKVVKASQPLFLIVLCAGVFVMSSALVPLSIDDQIVSQHGCNIACMATPWLASTGFCIAFSALFSKVWRINRIMRSAKGFRKVVVTERDV
;
A
#
# COMPACT_ATOMS: atom_id res chain seq x y z
N ALA A 1 -26.57 8.67 30.54
CA ALA A 1 -26.76 7.91 29.30
C ALA A 1 -25.57 8.23 28.42
N GLU A 2 -24.47 7.53 28.66
CA GLU A 2 -23.15 7.86 28.12
C GLU A 2 -23.04 7.34 26.68
N LEU A 3 -22.62 8.22 25.78
CA LEU A 3 -22.64 8.07 24.34
C LEU A 3 -21.70 6.95 23.87
N ASN A 4 -22.30 5.92 23.26
CA ASN A 4 -21.65 4.78 22.60
C ASN A 4 -20.96 5.19 21.28
N GLN A 5 -20.13 6.25 21.31
CA GLN A 5 -19.48 6.82 20.12
C GLN A 5 -18.25 6.03 19.67
N LEU A 6 -17.58 5.30 20.57
CA LEU A 6 -16.40 4.49 20.25
C LEU A 6 -16.70 3.32 19.30
N GLY A 7 -17.87 2.68 19.43
CA GLY A 7 -18.26 1.57 18.54
C GLY A 7 -18.47 2.01 17.09
N SER A 8 -19.04 3.20 16.88
CA SER A 8 -19.34 3.71 15.53
C SER A 8 -18.08 3.99 14.72
N PHE A 9 -17.05 4.60 15.34
CA PHE A 9 -15.76 4.83 14.69
C PHE A 9 -15.03 3.53 14.35
N ARG A 10 -15.15 2.50 15.20
CA ARG A 10 -14.51 1.20 14.97
C ARG A 10 -15.17 0.45 13.81
N ALA A 11 -16.50 0.45 13.75
CA ALA A 11 -17.24 -0.12 12.61
C ALA A 11 -16.91 0.61 11.30
N PHE A 12 -16.80 1.94 11.34
CA PHE A 12 -16.38 2.74 10.19
C PHE A 12 -14.95 2.40 9.75
N GLY A 13 -14.00 2.33 10.69
CA GLY A 13 -12.60 1.96 10.40
C GLY A 13 -12.46 0.55 9.80
N LEU A 14 -13.18 -0.44 10.35
CA LEU A 14 -13.15 -1.82 9.84
C LEU A 14 -13.81 -1.96 8.47
N SER A 15 -14.90 -1.22 8.20
CA SER A 15 -15.54 -1.23 6.88
C SER A 15 -14.62 -0.61 5.81
N LEU A 16 -13.96 0.50 6.10
CA LEU A 16 -12.94 1.09 5.21
C LEU A 16 -11.74 0.16 5.01
N MET A 17 -11.27 -0.51 6.06
CA MET A 17 -10.22 -1.52 5.95
C MET A 17 -10.64 -2.64 4.98
N ALA A 18 -11.82 -3.23 5.17
CA ALA A 18 -12.32 -4.29 4.30
C ALA A 18 -12.42 -3.83 2.83
N VAL A 19 -12.97 -2.64 2.59
CA VAL A 19 -13.07 -2.06 1.24
C VAL A 19 -11.70 -1.84 0.61
N THR A 20 -10.75 -1.25 1.34
CA THR A 20 -9.39 -1.00 0.81
C THR A 20 -8.66 -2.29 0.51
N MET A 21 -8.79 -3.32 1.37
CA MET A 21 -8.14 -4.61 1.20
C MET A 21 -8.72 -5.37 -0.01
N LEU A 22 -10.05 -5.37 -0.17
CA LEU A 22 -10.72 -5.95 -1.33
C LEU A 22 -10.33 -5.26 -2.63
N LEU A 23 -10.29 -3.92 -2.64
CA LEU A 23 -9.87 -3.15 -3.81
C LEU A 23 -8.39 -3.39 -4.15
N ALA A 24 -7.51 -3.44 -3.15
CA ALA A 24 -6.09 -3.71 -3.37
C ALA A 24 -5.85 -5.09 -4.00
N VAL A 25 -6.52 -6.14 -3.49
CA VAL A 25 -6.45 -7.48 -4.07
C VAL A 25 -7.08 -7.54 -5.46
N GLY A 26 -8.23 -6.88 -5.66
CA GLY A 26 -8.91 -6.78 -6.95
C GLY A 26 -8.03 -6.10 -8.01
N PHE A 27 -7.40 -4.97 -7.67
CA PHE A 27 -6.48 -4.28 -8.57
C PHE A 27 -5.19 -5.06 -8.82
N ALA A 28 -4.65 -5.76 -7.82
CA ALA A 28 -3.50 -6.64 -8.01
C ALA A 28 -3.82 -7.79 -8.97
N ALA A 29 -4.97 -8.47 -8.78
CA ALA A 29 -5.42 -9.56 -9.64
C ALA A 29 -5.73 -9.08 -11.08
N TRP A 30 -6.38 -7.92 -11.21
CA TRP A 30 -6.61 -7.28 -12.51
C TRP A 30 -5.30 -6.94 -13.21
N THR A 31 -4.34 -6.38 -12.49
CA THR A 31 -3.02 -6.01 -13.00
C THR A 31 -2.27 -7.27 -13.47
N PHE A 32 -2.34 -8.37 -12.72
CA PHE A 32 -1.72 -9.63 -13.11
C PHE A 32 -2.37 -10.23 -14.35
N THR A 33 -3.71 -10.22 -14.44
CA THR A 33 -4.46 -10.79 -15.57
C THR A 33 -4.27 -9.95 -16.85
N LYS A 34 -4.28 -8.62 -16.74
CA LYS A 34 -4.18 -7.69 -17.88
C LYS A 34 -2.75 -7.20 -18.16
N ARG A 35 -1.72 -7.83 -17.57
CA ARG A 35 -0.30 -7.47 -17.73
C ARG A 35 0.20 -7.37 -19.18
N THR A 36 -0.49 -8.01 -20.13
CA THR A 36 -0.16 -7.99 -21.56
C THR A 36 -0.72 -6.79 -22.32
N LYS A 37 -1.71 -6.08 -21.77
CA LYS A 37 -2.29 -4.89 -22.42
C LYS A 37 -1.27 -3.74 -22.39
N LYS A 38 -1.14 -3.02 -23.51
CA LYS A 38 -0.17 -1.93 -23.69
C LYS A 38 -0.23 -0.88 -22.57
N VAL A 39 -1.44 -0.57 -22.07
CA VAL A 39 -1.65 0.38 -20.97
C VAL A 39 -1.00 -0.11 -19.67
N VAL A 40 -1.28 -1.35 -19.24
CA VAL A 40 -0.71 -1.93 -18.00
C VAL A 40 0.81 -2.11 -18.12
N LYS A 41 1.28 -2.53 -19.31
CA LYS A 41 2.71 -2.66 -19.60
C LYS A 41 3.44 -1.32 -19.57
N ALA A 42 2.81 -0.24 -20.03
CA ALA A 42 3.37 1.11 -19.95
C ALA A 42 3.48 1.60 -18.50
N SER A 43 2.51 1.25 -17.64
CA SER A 43 2.49 1.61 -16.22
C SER A 43 3.42 0.79 -15.32
N GLN A 44 4.14 -0.20 -15.88
CA GLN A 44 4.99 -1.15 -15.15
C GLN A 44 4.18 -2.00 -14.14
N PRO A 45 3.84 -3.25 -14.50
CA PRO A 45 2.99 -4.09 -13.64
C PRO A 45 3.63 -4.37 -12.27
N LEU A 46 4.97 -4.47 -12.20
CA LEU A 46 5.69 -4.70 -10.95
C LEU A 46 5.50 -3.53 -9.96
N PHE A 47 5.57 -2.28 -10.43
CA PHE A 47 5.31 -1.10 -9.60
C PHE A 47 3.90 -1.12 -9.00
N LEU A 48 2.89 -1.43 -9.81
CA LEU A 48 1.49 -1.50 -9.37
C LEU A 48 1.28 -2.59 -8.31
N ILE A 49 1.92 -3.75 -8.47
CA ILE A 49 1.84 -4.87 -7.52
C ILE A 49 2.48 -4.50 -6.18
N VAL A 50 3.68 -3.89 -6.19
CA VAL A 50 4.36 -3.46 -4.96
C VAL A 50 3.57 -2.38 -4.23
N LEU A 51 2.95 -1.46 -4.96
CA LEU A 51 2.08 -0.44 -4.38
C LEU A 51 0.84 -1.06 -3.72
N CYS A 52 0.19 -2.02 -4.38
CA CYS A 52 -0.94 -2.75 -3.78
C CYS A 52 -0.51 -3.53 -2.53
N ALA A 53 0.69 -4.13 -2.53
CA ALA A 53 1.23 -4.82 -1.36
C ALA A 53 1.50 -3.85 -0.20
N GLY A 54 2.09 -2.67 -0.46
CA GLY A 54 2.29 -1.65 0.56
C GLY A 54 0.99 -1.15 1.18
N VAL A 55 -0.04 -0.91 0.35
CA VAL A 55 -1.39 -0.53 0.82
C VAL A 55 -2.03 -1.66 1.64
N PHE A 56 -1.89 -2.92 1.23
CA PHE A 56 -2.41 -4.05 1.98
C PHE A 56 -1.78 -4.17 3.38
N VAL A 57 -0.45 -4.03 3.47
CA VAL A 57 0.28 -4.02 4.75
C VAL A 57 -0.15 -2.82 5.61
N MET A 58 -0.28 -1.63 5.01
CA MET A 58 -0.73 -0.45 5.74
C MET A 58 -2.18 -0.58 6.24
N SER A 59 -3.08 -1.16 5.43
CA SER A 59 -4.46 -1.46 5.84
C SER A 59 -4.50 -2.46 7.00
N SER A 60 -3.58 -3.42 7.07
CA SER A 60 -3.50 -4.37 8.18
C SER A 60 -3.17 -3.71 9.52
N ALA A 61 -2.54 -2.53 9.52
CA ALA A 61 -2.27 -1.75 10.73
C ALA A 61 -3.56 -1.21 11.39
N LEU A 62 -4.68 -1.10 10.65
CA LEU A 62 -5.97 -0.73 11.22
C LEU A 62 -6.56 -1.80 12.15
N VAL A 63 -6.14 -3.06 12.01
CA VAL A 63 -6.59 -4.16 12.88
C VAL A 63 -6.15 -3.94 14.33
N PRO A 64 -4.84 -3.84 14.65
CA PRO A 64 -4.39 -3.58 16.02
C PRO A 64 -4.86 -2.22 16.54
N LEU A 65 -4.99 -1.20 15.68
CA LEU A 65 -5.53 0.09 16.07
C LEU A 65 -7.02 0.01 16.48
N SER A 66 -7.77 -0.95 15.95
CA SER A 66 -9.18 -1.16 16.31
C SER A 66 -9.34 -1.98 17.59
N ILE A 67 -8.28 -2.55 18.18
CA ILE A 67 -8.34 -3.30 19.44
C ILE A 67 -8.31 -2.30 20.60
N ASP A 68 -9.18 -2.52 21.59
CA ASP A 68 -9.35 -1.64 22.75
C ASP A 68 -9.31 -2.48 24.04
N ASP A 69 -9.02 -1.83 25.18
CA ASP A 69 -8.85 -2.47 26.50
C ASP A 69 -10.13 -3.18 27.00
N GLN A 70 -11.27 -2.88 26.36
CA GLN A 70 -12.56 -3.53 26.62
C GLN A 70 -12.65 -4.97 26.08
N ILE A 71 -11.79 -5.39 25.14
CA ILE A 71 -11.94 -6.66 24.39
C ILE A 71 -10.80 -7.63 24.64
N VAL A 72 -9.61 -7.15 25.00
CA VAL A 72 -8.41 -7.96 25.20
C VAL A 72 -7.74 -7.58 26.51
N SER A 73 -7.05 -8.52 27.15
CA SER A 73 -6.24 -8.23 28.33
C SER A 73 -5.17 -7.16 28.05
N GLN A 74 -4.75 -6.44 29.10
CA GLN A 74 -3.72 -5.39 29.04
C GLN A 74 -2.49 -5.77 28.21
N HIS A 75 -2.10 -7.06 28.26
CA HIS A 75 -0.94 -7.57 27.54
C HIS A 75 -1.15 -7.60 26.02
N GLY A 76 -2.33 -8.00 25.56
CA GLY A 76 -2.67 -7.97 24.13
C GLY A 76 -2.84 -6.56 23.57
N CYS A 77 -3.38 -5.64 24.39
CA CYS A 77 -3.46 -4.21 24.06
C CYS A 77 -2.06 -3.60 23.86
N ASN A 78 -1.09 -3.94 24.71
CA ASN A 78 0.28 -3.46 24.59
C ASN A 78 0.98 -3.96 23.31
N ILE A 79 0.77 -5.23 22.95
CA ILE A 79 1.32 -5.80 21.69
C ILE A 79 0.71 -5.11 20.47
N ALA A 80 -0.61 -4.89 20.46
CA ALA A 80 -1.30 -4.19 19.37
C ALA A 80 -0.81 -2.73 19.22
N CYS A 81 -0.63 -2.02 20.34
CA CYS A 81 -0.10 -0.66 20.36
C CYS A 81 1.31 -0.59 19.73
N MET A 82 2.18 -1.55 20.03
CA MET A 82 3.52 -1.61 19.44
C MET A 82 3.51 -2.06 17.97
N ALA A 83 2.61 -2.98 17.58
CA ALA A 83 2.54 -3.49 16.21
C ALA A 83 2.04 -2.43 15.21
N THR A 84 1.19 -1.51 15.64
CA THR A 84 0.58 -0.47 14.79
C THR A 84 1.62 0.40 14.05
N PRO A 85 2.59 1.06 14.73
CA PRO A 85 3.60 1.86 14.03
C PRO A 85 4.53 1.03 13.15
N TRP A 86 4.80 -0.23 13.50
CA TRP A 86 5.61 -1.13 12.67
C TRP A 86 4.90 -1.47 11.35
N LEU A 87 3.62 -1.83 11.39
CA LEU A 87 2.84 -2.11 10.17
C LEU A 87 2.63 -0.86 9.32
N ALA A 88 2.37 0.29 9.96
CA ALA A 88 2.19 1.55 9.24
C ALA A 88 3.49 2.02 8.56
N SER A 89 4.62 1.99 9.27
CA SER A 89 5.91 2.40 8.72
C SER A 89 6.39 1.49 7.60
N THR A 90 6.27 0.17 7.76
CA THR A 90 6.65 -0.78 6.71
C THR A 90 5.79 -0.62 5.44
N GLY A 91 4.47 -0.51 5.57
CA GLY A 91 3.57 -0.25 4.45
C GLY A 91 3.89 1.06 3.71
N PHE A 92 4.16 2.12 4.47
CA PHE A 92 4.58 3.42 3.93
C PHE A 92 5.92 3.33 3.19
N CYS A 93 6.94 2.69 3.77
CA CYS A 93 8.25 2.49 3.14
C CYS A 93 8.14 1.72 1.82
N ILE A 94 7.30 0.68 1.76
CA ILE A 94 7.06 -0.10 0.53
C ILE A 94 6.40 0.78 -0.54
N ALA A 95 5.39 1.58 -0.18
CA ALA A 95 4.72 2.48 -1.12
C ALA A 95 5.67 3.58 -1.64
N PHE A 96 6.45 4.21 -0.75
CA PHE A 96 7.38 5.28 -1.12
C PHE A 96 8.58 4.78 -1.93
N SER A 97 9.11 3.60 -1.61
CA SER A 97 10.20 3.00 -2.40
C SER A 97 9.75 2.66 -3.82
N ALA A 98 8.51 2.18 -4.00
CA ALA A 98 7.93 1.97 -5.32
C ALA A 98 7.81 3.29 -6.11
N LEU A 99 7.31 4.35 -5.46
CA LEU A 99 7.19 5.67 -6.09
C LEU A 99 8.55 6.24 -6.49
N PHE A 100 9.55 6.14 -5.61
CA PHE A 100 10.89 6.60 -5.90
C PHE A 100 11.51 5.86 -7.08
N SER A 101 11.35 4.53 -7.15
CA SER A 101 11.81 3.71 -8.27
C SER A 101 11.21 4.19 -9.61
N LYS A 102 9.90 4.50 -9.62
CA LYS A 102 9.22 5.04 -10.80
C LYS A 102 9.73 6.42 -11.19
N VAL A 103 9.88 7.33 -10.21
CA VAL A 103 10.41 8.68 -10.43
C VAL A 103 11.83 8.64 -10.96
N TRP A 104 12.67 7.77 -10.42
CA TRP A 104 14.05 7.61 -10.85
C TRP A 104 14.15 7.14 -12.31
N ARG A 105 13.32 6.16 -12.70
CA ARG A 105 13.21 5.72 -14.10
C ARG A 105 12.80 6.86 -15.03
N ILE A 106 11.78 7.64 -14.66
CA ILE A 106 11.33 8.81 -15.44
C ILE A 106 12.46 9.83 -15.56
N ASN A 107 13.15 10.14 -14.46
CA ASN A 107 14.29 11.07 -14.46
C ASN A 107 15.41 10.60 -15.40
N ARG A 108 15.73 9.30 -15.44
CA ARG A 108 16.72 8.72 -16.36
C ARG A 108 16.29 8.84 -17.83
N ILE A 109 15.01 8.62 -18.13
CA ILE A 109 14.45 8.79 -19.48
C ILE A 109 14.52 10.27 -19.89
N MET A 110 14.08 11.19 -19.02
CA MET A 110 14.10 12.64 -19.29
C MET A 110 15.52 13.17 -19.48
N ARG A 111 16.50 12.70 -18.70
CA ARG A 111 17.93 13.04 -18.89
C ARG A 111 18.46 12.56 -20.23
N SER A 112 18.08 11.35 -20.66
CA SER A 112 18.48 10.80 -21.95
C SER A 112 17.82 11.55 -23.12
N ALA A 113 16.55 11.94 -22.96
CA ALA A 113 15.82 12.74 -23.95
C ALA A 113 16.42 14.13 -24.16
N LYS A 114 16.92 14.80 -23.10
CA LYS A 114 17.66 16.07 -23.21
C LYS A 114 18.92 15.96 -24.09
N GLY A 115 19.56 14.80 -24.10
CA GLY A 115 20.70 14.51 -24.97
C GLY A 115 20.33 13.91 -26.33
N PHE A 116 19.04 13.94 -26.71
CA PHE A 116 18.50 13.31 -27.94
C PHE A 116 18.88 11.84 -28.12
N ARG A 117 19.19 11.13 -27.02
CA ARG A 117 19.62 9.72 -27.05
C ARG A 117 18.46 8.82 -26.69
N LYS A 118 18.11 7.90 -27.60
CA LYS A 118 17.11 6.85 -27.33
C LYS A 118 17.69 5.84 -26.36
N VAL A 119 17.08 5.72 -25.17
CA VAL A 119 17.46 4.73 -24.16
C VAL A 119 16.24 3.89 -23.81
N VAL A 120 16.37 2.57 -23.89
CA VAL A 120 15.35 1.64 -23.44
C VAL A 120 15.67 1.28 -21.99
N VAL A 121 14.92 1.84 -21.04
CA VAL A 121 15.07 1.49 -19.62
C VAL A 121 14.13 0.33 -19.30
N THR A 122 14.68 -0.83 -19.00
CA THR A 122 13.93 -2.02 -18.59
C THR A 122 13.65 -2.01 -17.08
N GLU A 123 12.74 -2.88 -16.64
CA GLU A 123 12.30 -2.97 -15.24
C GLU A 123 13.41 -3.49 -14.29
N ARG A 124 14.52 -4.00 -14.83
CA ARG A 124 15.68 -4.50 -14.07
C ARG A 124 16.77 -3.44 -13.86
N ASP A 125 16.64 -2.28 -14.50
CA ASP A 125 17.66 -1.22 -14.48
C ASP A 125 17.49 -0.24 -13.30
N VAL A 126 16.49 -0.51 -12.44
CA VAL A 126 16.07 0.25 -11.25
C VAL A 126 16.28 -0.56 -9.99
#